data_AF-A0A838KF64-F1
#
_entry.id   AF-A0A838KF64-F1
#
_cell.length_a   1.000
_cell.length_b   1.000
_cell.length_c   1.000
_cell.angle_alpha   90.00
_cell.angle_beta   90.00
_cell.angle_gamma   90.00
#
_symmetry.space_group_name_H-M   'P 1'
#
loop_
_entity.id
_entity.type
_entity.pdbx_description
1 polymer ?
#
loop_
_entity_poly.entity_id
_entity_poly.type
_entity_poly.pdbx_seq_one_letter_code
_entity_poly.pdbx_strand_id
1 'polypeptide(L)'
;MPARSPPWLEANPTERDRSRFRVHPDDEAGQRDQTAGVRPRILIVDDHDGFRAVARAMLEDDGFDVVGEAVDGGSAVMATEALRPGIVLLDVHLPDSDGFSVSERLAALSPPPVVVLISSRPLGELRQRVTDSPVAGFIPKHELSGAALIALTA
;
A
#
# COMPACT_ATOMS: atom_id res chain seq x y z
N MET A 1 -40.65 55.44 -18.24
CA MET A 1 -42.01 55.83 -17.79
C MET A 1 -43.00 55.02 -18.62
N PRO A 2 -44.07 54.39 -18.09
CA PRO A 2 -44.49 54.17 -16.69
C PRO A 2 -44.82 52.66 -16.39
N ALA A 3 -44.69 52.22 -15.13
CA ALA A 3 -45.78 51.85 -14.20
C ALA A 3 -46.66 50.62 -14.57
N ARG A 4 -46.65 49.58 -13.73
CA ARG A 4 -47.71 49.30 -12.73
C ARG A 4 -47.56 47.90 -12.10
N SER A 5 -47.48 47.87 -10.77
CA SER A 5 -47.73 46.70 -9.92
C SER A 5 -49.23 46.63 -9.53
N PRO A 6 -49.68 45.76 -8.59
CA PRO A 6 -50.21 44.39 -8.74
C PRO A 6 -51.66 44.28 -8.18
N PRO A 7 -52.27 43.09 -8.00
CA PRO A 7 -53.00 42.89 -6.74
C PRO A 7 -53.08 41.43 -6.28
N TRP A 8 -52.29 41.06 -5.28
CA TRP A 8 -52.77 40.21 -4.19
C TRP A 8 -51.86 40.47 -2.99
N LEU A 9 -52.03 41.68 -2.49
CA LEU A 9 -51.58 42.10 -1.19
C LEU A 9 -52.78 41.92 -0.28
N GLU A 10 -52.90 40.76 0.36
CA GLU A 10 -53.80 40.45 1.49
C GLU A 10 -53.32 39.07 2.00
N ALA A 11 -52.82 38.86 3.21
CA ALA A 11 -52.81 39.66 4.42
C ALA A 11 -51.53 39.38 5.24
N ASN A 12 -51.24 40.33 6.12
CA ASN A 12 -50.08 40.43 6.99
C ASN A 12 -50.43 39.82 8.39
N PRO A 13 -49.65 40.06 9.45
CA PRO A 13 -48.67 39.17 10.08
C PRO A 13 -49.09 38.72 11.50
N THR A 14 -48.29 37.88 12.14
CA THR A 14 -47.97 37.77 13.60
C THR A 14 -47.36 36.37 13.79
N GLU A 15 -46.29 36.06 14.52
CA GLU A 15 -45.35 36.70 15.44
C GLU A 15 -44.09 35.80 15.36
N ARG A 16 -42.90 36.32 15.03
CA ARG A 16 -41.92 36.83 15.99
C ARG A 16 -41.34 35.74 16.93
N ASP A 17 -40.29 35.05 16.49
CA ASP A 17 -39.13 34.74 17.35
C ASP A 17 -37.90 34.39 16.49
N ARG A 18 -37.05 35.36 16.15
CA ARG A 18 -35.71 35.57 16.74
C ARG A 18 -34.87 34.30 16.98
N SER A 19 -34.25 33.80 15.91
CA SER A 19 -32.85 33.36 16.00
C SER A 19 -32.15 33.55 14.66
N ARG A 20 -31.63 34.77 14.48
CA ARG A 20 -30.50 34.99 13.59
C ARG A 20 -29.31 34.30 14.25
N PHE A 21 -28.78 33.21 13.70
CA PHE A 21 -27.34 32.97 13.59
C PHE A 21 -27.08 31.89 12.52
N ARG A 22 -26.61 32.39 11.37
CA ARG A 22 -25.75 31.80 10.32
C ARG A 22 -25.68 30.27 10.14
N VAL A 23 -25.98 29.88 8.91
CA VAL A 23 -25.77 28.60 8.22
C VAL A 23 -24.32 28.09 8.33
N HIS A 24 -24.14 26.78 8.57
CA HIS A 24 -23.21 25.93 7.81
C HIS A 24 -23.81 24.51 7.68
N PRO A 25 -23.81 23.90 6.49
CA PRO A 25 -24.32 22.56 6.26
C PRO A 25 -23.21 21.54 6.53
N ASP A 26 -23.35 20.76 7.59
CA ASP A 26 -22.60 19.52 7.75
C ASP A 26 -23.55 18.36 7.44
N ASP A 27 -23.99 18.32 6.18
CA ASP A 27 -24.33 17.07 5.50
C ASP A 27 -23.02 16.28 5.29
N GLU A 28 -23.15 14.95 5.25
CA GLU A 28 -22.09 13.97 4.92
C GLU A 28 -21.35 13.32 6.10
N ALA A 29 -22.11 12.96 7.14
CA ALA A 29 -21.82 11.73 7.86
C ALA A 29 -22.10 10.52 6.94
N GLY A 30 -21.03 9.86 6.48
CA GLY A 30 -21.11 8.44 6.14
C GLY A 30 -20.89 8.04 4.68
N GLN A 31 -19.91 8.60 3.99
CA GLN A 31 -19.26 7.85 2.91
C GLN A 31 -18.31 6.83 3.55
N ARG A 32 -18.85 5.75 4.14
CA ARG A 32 -18.06 4.54 4.37
C ARG A 32 -17.70 4.04 2.98
N ASP A 33 -16.42 4.16 2.66
CA ASP A 33 -15.79 3.63 1.46
C ASP A 33 -16.25 2.18 1.25
N GLN A 34 -17.08 1.99 0.23
CA GLN A 34 -17.65 0.70 -0.18
C GLN A 34 -16.80 0.06 -1.29
N THR A 35 -15.53 0.43 -1.40
CA THR A 35 -14.51 -0.39 -2.05
C THR A 35 -13.54 -0.92 -1.00
N ALA A 36 -13.95 -1.93 -0.24
CA ALA A 36 -12.97 -2.78 0.44
C ALA A 36 -12.20 -3.57 -0.62
N GLY A 37 -11.35 -2.88 -1.38
CA GLY A 37 -10.39 -3.48 -2.30
C GLY A 37 -9.52 -4.44 -1.51
N VAL A 38 -9.26 -5.61 -2.09
CA VAL A 38 -8.36 -6.60 -1.48
C VAL A 38 -6.98 -5.96 -1.34
N ARG A 39 -6.52 -5.75 -0.10
CA ARG A 39 -5.17 -5.26 0.18
C ARG A 39 -4.14 -6.28 -0.34
N PRO A 40 -3.13 -5.87 -1.12
CA PRO A 40 -2.11 -6.81 -1.59
C PRO A 40 -1.35 -7.42 -0.40
N ARG A 41 -1.29 -8.75 -0.37
CA ARG A 41 -0.66 -9.52 0.71
C ARG A 41 0.85 -9.62 0.47
N ILE A 42 1.64 -9.19 1.45
CA ILE A 42 3.10 -9.12 1.36
C ILE A 42 3.79 -9.90 2.48
N LEU A 43 4.85 -10.61 2.13
CA LEU A 43 5.83 -11.17 3.06
C LEU A 43 7.11 -10.32 3.01
N ILE A 44 7.63 -9.90 4.15
CA ILE A 44 8.90 -9.16 4.24
C ILE A 44 10.01 -10.13 4.67
N VAL A 45 11.11 -10.18 3.93
CA VAL A 45 12.26 -11.05 4.19
C VAL A 45 13.51 -10.19 4.31
N ASP A 46 14.03 -10.05 5.53
CA ASP A 46 15.21 -9.25 5.82
C ASP A 46 15.79 -9.68 7.18
N ASP A 47 17.10 -9.75 7.33
CA ASP A 47 17.73 -10.17 8.58
C ASP A 47 17.77 -9.05 9.65
N HIS A 48 17.53 -7.80 9.26
CA HIS A 48 17.54 -6.64 10.16
C HIS A 48 16.16 -6.33 10.74
N ASP A 49 15.99 -6.61 12.03
CA ASP A 49 14.76 -6.33 12.79
C ASP A 49 14.27 -4.88 12.65
N GLY A 50 15.20 -3.91 12.74
CA GLY A 50 14.87 -2.49 12.63
C GLY A 50 14.32 -2.11 11.25
N PHE A 51 14.86 -2.71 10.19
CA PHE A 51 14.36 -2.48 8.84
C PHE A 51 12.98 -3.11 8.66
N ARG A 52 12.77 -4.36 9.08
CA ARG A 52 11.46 -5.03 8.98
C ARG A 52 10.36 -4.25 9.71
N ALA A 53 10.65 -3.72 10.90
CA ALA A 53 9.69 -2.93 11.66
C ALA A 53 9.27 -1.65 10.92
N VAL A 54 10.22 -0.92 10.34
CA VAL A 54 9.94 0.31 9.57
C VAL A 54 9.20 -0.02 8.27
N ALA A 55 9.67 -1.03 7.53
CA ALA A 55 9.06 -1.45 6.27
C ALA A 55 7.62 -1.94 6.48
N ARG A 56 7.35 -2.73 7.53
CA ARG A 56 6.00 -3.15 7.90
C ARG A 56 5.09 -1.95 8.12
N ALA A 57 5.46 -1.07 9.05
CA ALA A 57 4.63 0.06 9.42
C ALA A 57 4.29 0.95 8.22
N MET A 58 5.29 1.23 7.37
CA MET A 58 5.11 2.01 6.16
C MET A 58 4.21 1.30 5.13
N LEU A 59 4.44 0.02 4.85
CA LEU A 59 3.64 -0.70 3.85
C LEU A 59 2.19 -0.91 4.31
N GLU A 60 1.96 -1.13 5.59
CA GLU A 60 0.60 -1.22 6.14
C GLU A 60 -0.16 0.13 6.02
N ASP A 61 0.53 1.26 6.24
CA ASP A 61 0.00 2.62 6.04
C ASP A 61 -0.29 2.89 4.56
N ASP A 62 0.58 2.42 3.65
CA ASP A 62 0.40 2.49 2.20
C ASP A 62 -0.67 1.53 1.64
N GLY A 63 -1.38 0.79 2.52
CA GLY A 63 -2.54 -0.02 2.13
C GLY A 63 -2.25 -1.50 1.81
N PHE A 64 -1.05 -1.99 2.11
CA PHE A 64 -0.72 -3.42 2.00
C PHE A 64 -1.18 -4.21 3.24
N ASP A 65 -1.23 -5.53 3.11
CA ASP A 65 -1.45 -6.48 4.21
C ASP A 65 -0.15 -7.29 4.44
N VAL A 66 0.63 -6.93 5.47
CA VAL A 66 1.88 -7.63 5.79
C VAL A 66 1.59 -8.90 6.58
N VAL A 67 1.45 -10.01 5.84
CA VAL A 67 0.96 -11.29 6.36
C VAL A 67 2.01 -12.08 7.16
N GLY A 68 3.29 -11.69 7.07
CA GLY A 68 4.37 -12.33 7.81
C GLY A 68 5.74 -11.67 7.58
N GLU A 69 6.71 -12.18 8.32
CA GLU A 69 8.13 -11.81 8.21
C GLU A 69 9.01 -13.06 8.24
N ALA A 70 10.16 -12.98 7.59
CA ALA A 70 11.22 -13.98 7.64
C ALA A 70 12.59 -13.29 7.76
N VAL A 71 13.56 -13.99 8.34
CA VAL A 71 14.90 -13.43 8.63
C VAL A 71 16.01 -14.11 7.84
N ASP A 72 15.67 -15.18 7.14
CA ASP A 72 16.59 -16.01 6.37
C ASP A 72 15.84 -16.69 5.20
N GLY A 73 16.58 -17.27 4.27
CA GLY A 73 16.01 -17.85 3.05
C GLY A 73 15.20 -19.11 3.30
N GLY A 74 15.60 -19.93 4.27
CA GLY A 74 14.83 -21.11 4.69
C GLY A 74 13.44 -20.74 5.19
N SER A 75 13.36 -19.80 6.13
CA SER A 75 12.09 -19.30 6.67
C SER A 75 11.28 -18.54 5.63
N ALA A 76 11.91 -17.85 4.68
CA ALA A 76 11.22 -17.17 3.59
C ALA A 76 10.42 -18.13 2.69
N VAL A 77 11.01 -19.27 2.32
CA VAL A 77 10.33 -20.28 1.49
C VAL A 77 9.18 -20.91 2.28
N MET A 78 9.43 -21.34 3.52
CA MET A 78 8.38 -21.94 4.37
C MET A 78 7.21 -20.98 4.61
N ALA A 79 7.50 -19.71 4.91
CA ALA A 79 6.48 -18.70 5.14
C ALA A 79 5.69 -18.40 3.86
N THR A 80 6.35 -18.39 2.69
CA THR A 80 5.67 -18.18 1.40
C THR A 80 4.69 -19.32 1.11
N GLU A 81 5.10 -20.57 1.32
CA GLU A 81 4.23 -21.74 1.13
C GLU A 81 3.02 -21.72 2.07
N ALA A 82 3.23 -21.35 3.33
CA ALA A 82 2.18 -21.33 4.35
C ALA A 82 1.20 -20.15 4.19
N LEU A 83 1.71 -18.94 3.95
CA LEU A 83 0.92 -17.70 3.95
C LEU A 83 0.39 -17.31 2.59
N ARG A 84 0.96 -17.89 1.52
CA ARG A 84 0.61 -17.65 0.12
C ARG A 84 0.50 -16.15 -0.20
N PRO A 85 1.55 -15.35 0.10
CA PRO A 85 1.54 -13.94 -0.21
C PRO A 85 1.51 -13.73 -1.73
N GLY A 86 0.92 -12.61 -2.18
CA GLY A 86 1.00 -12.22 -3.59
C GLY A 86 2.35 -11.60 -3.93
N ILE A 87 3.00 -10.96 -2.95
CA ILE A 87 4.27 -10.26 -3.10
C ILE A 87 5.24 -10.73 -2.01
N VAL A 88 6.50 -10.95 -2.38
CA VAL A 88 7.61 -11.17 -1.44
C VAL A 88 8.62 -10.03 -1.61
N LEU A 89 8.81 -9.24 -0.56
CA LEU A 89 9.86 -8.24 -0.48
C LEU A 89 11.11 -8.88 0.11
N LEU A 90 12.15 -9.08 -0.70
CA LEU A 90 13.25 -9.97 -0.40
C LEU A 90 14.59 -9.25 -0.36
N ASP A 91 15.26 -9.25 0.78
CA ASP A 91 16.64 -8.76 0.85
C ASP A 91 17.60 -9.63 0.05
N VAL A 92 18.57 -8.97 -0.59
CA VAL A 92 19.61 -9.65 -1.38
C VAL A 92 20.60 -10.41 -0.49
N HIS A 93 20.88 -9.93 0.72
CA HIS A 93 21.90 -10.49 1.61
C HIS A 93 21.26 -11.10 2.86
N LEU A 94 20.90 -12.38 2.77
CA LEU A 94 20.43 -13.14 3.92
C LEU A 94 21.59 -13.91 4.57
N PRO A 95 21.51 -14.24 5.87
CA PRO A 95 22.59 -14.90 6.61
C PRO A 95 22.90 -16.31 6.10
N ASP A 96 21.91 -17.02 5.56
CA ASP A 96 22.01 -18.42 5.11
C ASP A 96 22.03 -18.58 3.59
N SER A 97 21.73 -17.52 2.84
CA SER A 97 21.48 -17.60 1.41
C SER A 97 21.56 -16.24 0.72
N ASP A 98 21.73 -16.28 -0.59
CA ASP A 98 21.61 -15.11 -1.44
C ASP A 98 20.14 -14.96 -1.88
N GLY A 99 19.57 -13.75 -1.77
CA GLY A 99 18.19 -13.45 -2.17
C GLY A 99 17.88 -13.84 -3.63
N PHE A 100 18.88 -13.83 -4.52
CA PHE A 100 18.70 -14.35 -5.88
C PHE A 100 18.46 -15.88 -5.90
N SER A 101 19.13 -16.65 -5.04
CA SER A 101 18.88 -18.09 -4.96
C SER A 101 17.53 -18.41 -4.31
N VAL A 102 17.08 -17.56 -3.39
CA VAL A 102 15.74 -17.66 -2.79
C VAL A 102 14.67 -17.36 -3.84
N SER A 103 14.83 -16.31 -4.65
CA SER A 103 13.85 -15.96 -5.68
C SER A 103 13.63 -17.06 -6.72
N GLU A 104 14.69 -17.77 -7.13
CA GLU A 104 14.57 -18.97 -8.00
C GLU A 104 13.70 -20.06 -7.37
N ARG A 105 13.85 -20.31 -6.06
CA ARG A 105 13.03 -21.30 -5.34
C ARG A 105 11.58 -20.86 -5.25
N LEU A 106 11.33 -19.57 -5.01
CA LEU A 106 9.98 -19.01 -4.95
C LEU A 106 9.29 -19.03 -6.32
N ALA A 107 10.04 -18.81 -7.40
CA ALA A 107 9.53 -18.88 -8.77
C ALA A 107 9.09 -20.30 -9.17
N ALA A 108 9.61 -21.34 -8.52
CA ALA A 108 9.21 -22.72 -8.73
C ALA A 108 7.90 -23.12 -7.99
N LEU A 109 7.34 -22.25 -7.14
CA LEU A 109 6.09 -22.50 -6.43
C LEU A 109 4.86 -22.35 -7.36
N SER A 110 3.71 -22.90 -6.95
CA SER A 110 2.47 -22.83 -7.73
C SER A 110 1.26 -22.31 -6.92
N PRO A 111 0.76 -21.08 -7.20
CA PRO A 111 1.35 -20.08 -8.09
C PRO A 111 2.60 -19.45 -7.43
N PRO A 112 3.54 -18.94 -8.25
CA PRO A 112 4.67 -18.19 -7.73
C PRO A 112 4.22 -16.80 -7.25
N PRO A 113 4.79 -16.27 -6.15
CA PRO A 113 4.58 -14.87 -5.78
C PRO A 113 5.37 -13.94 -6.71
N VAL A 114 4.99 -12.67 -6.73
CA VAL A 114 5.84 -11.62 -7.31
C VAL A 114 6.98 -11.30 -6.35
N VAL A 115 8.22 -11.48 -6.77
CA VAL A 115 9.40 -11.19 -5.91
C VAL A 115 9.99 -9.84 -6.29
N VAL A 116 10.17 -8.97 -5.29
CA VAL A 116 10.85 -7.68 -5.43
C VAL A 116 12.06 -7.67 -4.52
N LEU A 117 13.25 -7.45 -5.09
CA LEU A 117 14.48 -7.41 -4.32
C LEU A 117 14.66 -6.05 -3.64
N ILE A 118 15.22 -6.08 -2.43
CA ILE A 118 15.68 -4.88 -1.73
C ILE A 118 17.13 -5.02 -1.31
N SER A 119 17.87 -3.91 -1.27
CA SER A 119 19.23 -3.88 -0.73
C SER A 119 19.66 -2.47 -0.35
N SER A 120 20.61 -2.36 0.58
CA SER A 120 21.35 -1.12 0.82
C SER A 120 22.40 -0.83 -0.26
N ARG A 121 22.78 -1.83 -1.07
CA ARG A 121 23.72 -1.67 -2.18
C ARG A 121 23.04 -1.02 -3.39
N PRO A 122 23.75 -0.21 -4.18
CA PRO A 122 23.18 0.41 -5.37
C PRO A 122 22.90 -0.62 -6.47
N LEU A 123 21.82 -0.40 -7.24
CA LEU A 123 21.45 -1.25 -8.37
C LEU A 123 22.59 -1.46 -9.38
N GLY A 124 23.50 -0.49 -9.54
CA GLY A 124 24.64 -0.60 -10.46
C GLY A 124 25.50 -1.85 -10.22
N GLU A 125 25.66 -2.27 -8.97
CA GLU A 125 26.43 -3.48 -8.61
C GLU A 125 25.66 -4.78 -8.84
N LEU A 126 24.32 -4.71 -8.85
CA LEU A 126 23.44 -5.87 -8.91
C LEU A 126 22.72 -6.00 -10.25
N ARG A 127 22.83 -5.01 -11.14
CA ARG A 127 22.03 -4.84 -12.36
C ARG A 127 21.96 -6.12 -13.19
N GLN A 128 23.11 -6.72 -13.50
CA GLN A 128 23.14 -7.92 -14.34
C GLN A 128 22.40 -9.08 -13.68
N ARG A 129 22.60 -9.27 -12.37
CA ARG A 129 21.95 -10.33 -11.61
C ARG A 129 20.43 -10.13 -11.53
N VAL A 130 19.98 -8.89 -11.35
CA VAL A 130 18.54 -8.55 -11.39
C VAL A 130 17.94 -8.91 -12.74
N THR A 131 18.58 -8.48 -13.84
CA THR A 131 18.14 -8.77 -15.21
C THR A 131 18.05 -10.27 -15.50
N ASP A 132 18.98 -11.06 -14.98
CA ASP A 132 19.07 -12.50 -15.26
C ASP A 132 18.23 -13.37 -14.30
N SER A 133 17.45 -12.76 -13.40
CA SER A 133 16.68 -13.46 -12.35
C SER A 133 15.17 -13.33 -12.56
N PRO A 134 14.34 -14.21 -11.94
CA PRO A 134 12.89 -14.20 -12.12
C PRO A 134 12.15 -13.09 -11.33
N VAL A 135 12.87 -12.12 -10.77
CA VAL A 135 12.30 -11.09 -9.92
C VAL A 135 11.64 -10.00 -10.76
N ALA A 136 10.60 -9.36 -10.24
CA ALA A 136 9.92 -8.26 -10.91
C ALA A 136 10.75 -6.97 -10.93
N GLY A 137 11.67 -6.82 -9.96
CA GLY A 137 12.59 -5.71 -9.95
C GLY A 137 13.37 -5.59 -8.65
N PHE A 138 13.92 -4.38 -8.46
CA PHE A 138 14.80 -4.05 -7.35
C PHE A 138 14.47 -2.64 -6.83
N ILE A 139 14.41 -2.48 -5.51
CA ILE A 139 14.22 -1.19 -4.83
C ILE A 139 15.37 -1.01 -3.82
N PRO A 140 16.18 0.07 -3.89
CA PRO A 140 17.09 0.41 -2.81
C PRO A 140 16.32 0.58 -1.49
N LYS A 141 16.83 0.06 -0.36
CA LYS A 141 16.12 0.10 0.93
C LYS A 141 15.68 1.50 1.36
N HIS A 142 16.45 2.53 1.01
CA HIS A 142 16.15 3.92 1.34
C HIS A 142 15.11 4.57 0.40
N GLU A 143 14.74 3.90 -0.70
CA GLU A 143 13.70 4.30 -1.65
C GLU A 143 12.42 3.45 -1.53
N LEU A 144 12.40 2.49 -0.59
CA LEU A 144 11.23 1.64 -0.38
C LEU A 144 10.02 2.51 -0.01
N SER A 145 8.94 2.31 -0.76
CA SER A 145 7.63 2.92 -0.54
C SER A 145 6.59 2.03 -1.21
N GLY A 146 5.33 2.15 -0.79
CA GLY A 146 4.22 1.47 -1.46
C GLY A 146 4.10 1.85 -2.93
N ALA A 147 4.33 3.12 -3.28
CA ALA A 147 4.34 3.58 -4.66
C ALA A 147 5.43 2.91 -5.51
N ALA A 148 6.66 2.79 -4.98
CA ALA A 148 7.76 2.11 -5.66
C ALA A 148 7.46 0.61 -5.84
N LEU A 149 6.83 -0.01 -4.84
CA LEU A 149 6.44 -1.41 -4.91
C LEU A 149 5.35 -1.65 -5.96
N ILE A 150 4.29 -0.83 -5.97
CA ILE A 150 3.21 -0.88 -6.96
C ILE A 150 3.76 -0.75 -8.38
N ALA A 151 4.73 0.14 -8.60
CA ALA A 151 5.33 0.35 -9.93
C ALA A 151 6.01 -0.91 -10.50
N LEU A 152 6.37 -1.88 -9.65
CA LEU A 152 6.98 -3.15 -10.06
C LEU A 152 6.01 -4.33 -10.06
N THR A 153 4.83 -4.19 -9.45
CA THR A 153 3.86 -5.29 -9.29
C THR A 153 2.55 -5.09 -10.05
N ALA A 154 2.44 -3.99 -10.81
CA ALA A 154 1.26 -3.65 -11.62
C ALA A 154 1.21 -4.37 -12.96
#